data_AF-A0A258P3G8-F1
#
_entry.id   AF-A0A258P3G8-F1
#
_cell.length_a   1.000
_cell.length_b   1.000
_cell.length_c   1.000
_cell.angle_alpha   90.00
_cell.angle_beta   90.00
_cell.angle_gamma   90.00
#
_symmetry.space_group_name_H-M   'P 1'
#
loop_
_entity.id
_entity.type
_entity.pdbx_description
1 polymer ?
#
loop_
_entity_poly.entity_id
_entity_poly.type
_entity_poly.pdbx_seq_one_letter_code
_entity_poly.pdbx_strand_id
1 'polypeptide(L)'
;MTAPTPIQATLSRCRHGHALVVLDGQPFNGLEIRPGALRVMAQQLNALADMAARLPTGGKHWRPTQVQMASLATDAATAQEARA
;
A
#
# COMPACT_ATOMS: atom_id res chain seq x y z
N MET A 1 -0.02 7.79 -20.33
CA MET A 1 0.20 6.53 -19.58
C MET A 1 0.46 6.93 -18.13
N THR A 2 -0.48 6.68 -17.22
CA THR A 2 -0.29 7.02 -15.79
C THR A 2 0.56 5.90 -15.18
N ALA A 3 1.79 6.22 -14.80
CA ALA A 3 2.68 5.27 -14.16
C ALA A 3 2.02 4.73 -12.88
N PRO A 4 2.20 3.44 -12.56
CA PRO A 4 1.60 2.87 -11.38
C PRO A 4 2.21 3.50 -10.12
N THR A 5 1.42 4.33 -9.44
CA THR A 5 1.89 5.09 -8.28
C THR A 5 2.12 4.11 -7.11
N PRO A 6 3.30 4.12 -6.49
CA PRO A 6 3.56 3.30 -5.30
C PRO A 6 2.66 3.75 -4.15
N ILE A 7 2.09 2.80 -3.40
CA ILE A 7 1.30 3.12 -2.21
C ILE A 7 2.29 3.45 -1.09
N GLN A 8 2.24 4.69 -0.62
CA GLN A 8 2.98 5.14 0.56
C GLN A 8 2.05 5.07 1.76
N ALA A 9 2.54 4.55 2.87
CA ALA A 9 1.76 4.46 4.10
C ALA A 9 2.66 4.58 5.33
N THR A 10 2.09 5.16 6.39
CA THR A 10 2.69 5.21 7.70
C THR A 10 1.95 4.25 8.63
N LEU A 11 2.65 3.23 9.11
CA LEU A 11 2.17 2.33 10.15
C LEU A 11 2.32 3.04 11.50
N SER A 12 1.19 3.28 12.15
CA SER A 12 1.05 4.07 13.36
C SER A 12 0.20 3.33 14.40
N ARG A 13 -0.19 4.02 15.48
CA ARG A 13 -1.16 3.53 16.46
C ARG A 13 -2.15 4.62 16.83
N CYS A 14 -3.37 4.24 17.20
CA CYS A 14 -4.36 5.18 17.70
C CYS A 14 -4.05 5.59 19.14
N ARG A 15 -4.80 6.58 19.68
CA ARG A 15 -4.65 7.04 21.06
C ARG A 15 -4.85 5.95 22.13
N HIS A 16 -5.56 4.87 21.78
CA HIS A 16 -5.81 3.71 22.64
C HIS A 16 -4.78 2.59 22.44
N GLY A 17 -3.77 2.78 21.59
CA GLY A 17 -2.68 1.82 21.37
C GLY A 17 -2.95 0.75 20.31
N HIS A 18 -4.10 0.77 19.64
CA HIS A 18 -4.40 -0.15 18.53
C HIS A 18 -3.63 0.24 17.27
N ALA A 19 -3.26 -0.75 16.46
CA ALA A 19 -2.61 -0.52 15.17
C ALA A 19 -3.46 0.38 14.27
N LEU A 20 -2.79 1.32 13.59
CA LEU A 20 -3.40 2.26 12.67
C LEU A 20 -2.55 2.33 11.41
N VAL A 21 -3.20 2.39 10.26
CA VAL A 21 -2.53 2.68 8.99
C VAL A 21 -2.96 4.07 8.53
N VAL A 22 -1.99 4.91 8.20
CA VAL A 22 -2.21 6.16 7.47
C VAL A 22 -1.75 5.92 6.04
N LEU A 23 -2.63 6.10 5.06
CA LEU A 23 -2.26 6.07 3.65
C LEU A 23 -1.82 7.48 3.24
N ASP A 24 -0.55 7.63 2.89
CA ASP A 24 0.06 8.92 2.64
C ASP A 24 -0.09 9.30 1.15
N GLY A 25 -0.82 10.38 0.89
CA GLY A 25 -0.95 10.98 -0.43
C GLY A 25 -2.13 10.49 -1.29
N GLN A 26 -2.15 10.96 -2.53
CA GLN A 26 -3.03 10.46 -3.59
C GLN A 26 -2.62 9.00 -3.92
N PRO A 27 -3.59 8.08 -4.06
CA PRO A 27 -4.50 8.18 -5.19
C PRO A 27 -5.99 8.00 -4.84
N PHE A 28 -6.44 8.21 -3.60
CA PHE A 28 -7.84 7.85 -3.26
C PHE A 28 -8.89 8.89 -3.64
N ASN A 29 -8.51 10.10 -4.08
CA ASN A 29 -9.47 11.12 -4.49
C ASN A 29 -9.66 11.12 -6.03
N GLY A 30 -10.75 10.51 -6.51
CA GLY A 30 -11.10 10.54 -7.93
C GLY A 30 -10.25 9.65 -8.84
N LEU A 31 -9.67 8.56 -8.33
CA LEU A 31 -8.84 7.66 -9.12
C LEU A 31 -9.64 6.80 -10.10
N GLU A 32 -9.32 6.97 -11.37
CA GLU A 32 -9.74 6.08 -12.45
C GLU A 32 -8.68 4.99 -12.64
N ILE A 33 -9.07 3.73 -12.39
CA ILE A 33 -8.18 2.58 -12.43
C ILE A 33 -8.87 1.38 -13.09
N ARG A 34 -8.12 0.63 -13.91
CA ARG A 34 -8.63 -0.59 -14.56
C ARG A 34 -8.92 -1.67 -13.51
N PRO A 35 -9.95 -2.53 -13.69
CA PRO A 35 -10.29 -3.56 -12.73
C PRO A 35 -9.14 -4.51 -12.34
N GLY A 36 -8.24 -4.83 -13.28
CA GLY A 36 -7.06 -5.65 -13.01
C GLY A 36 -6.08 -4.97 -12.04
N ALA A 37 -5.78 -3.70 -12.26
CA ALA A 37 -4.90 -2.92 -11.39
C ALA A 37 -5.55 -2.65 -10.02
N LEU A 38 -6.88 -2.49 -9.97
CA LEU A 38 -7.62 -2.37 -8.71
C LEU A 38 -7.47 -3.63 -7.83
N ARG A 39 -7.48 -4.82 -8.42
CA ARG A 39 -7.25 -6.07 -7.68
C ARG A 39 -5.82 -6.16 -7.13
N VAL A 40 -4.83 -5.73 -7.90
CA VAL A 40 -3.43 -5.67 -7.44
C VAL A 40 -3.29 -4.69 -6.27
N MET A 41 -3.92 -3.51 -6.37
CA MET A 41 -3.98 -2.54 -5.28
C MET A 41 -4.64 -3.13 -4.02
N ALA A 42 -5.75 -3.84 -4.16
CA ALA A 42 -6.42 -4.50 -3.03
C ALA A 42 -5.51 -5.54 -2.34
N GLN A 43 -4.74 -6.32 -3.10
CA GLN A 43 -3.76 -7.26 -2.54
C GLN A 43 -2.66 -6.54 -1.75
N GLN A 44 -2.16 -5.41 -2.26
CA GLN A 44 -1.17 -4.60 -1.55
C GLN A 44 -1.72 -4.00 -0.25
N LEU A 45 -2.97 -3.51 -0.27
CA LEU A 45 -3.65 -3.00 0.92
C LEU A 45 -3.88 -4.10 1.97
N ASN A 46 -4.22 -5.32 1.55
CA ASN A 46 -4.32 -6.46 2.46
C ASN A 46 -2.97 -6.79 3.12
N ALA A 47 -1.89 -6.86 2.34
CA ALA A 47 -0.56 -7.09 2.89
C ALA A 47 -0.15 -5.98 3.89
N LEU A 48 -0.53 -4.74 3.61
CA LEU A 48 -0.28 -3.62 4.50
C LEU A 48 -1.06 -3.73 5.82
N ALA A 49 -2.32 -4.17 5.77
CA ALA A 49 -3.12 -4.45 6.96
C ALA A 49 -2.49 -5.56 7.82
N ASP A 50 -2.01 -6.64 7.19
CA ASP A 50 -1.32 -7.73 7.89
C ASP A 50 -0.02 -7.25 8.56
N MET A 51 0.75 -6.38 7.90
CA MET A 51 1.95 -5.77 8.49
C MET A 51 1.60 -4.90 9.70
N ALA A 52 0.56 -4.07 9.60
CA ALA A 52 0.10 -3.22 10.70
C ALA A 52 -0.35 -4.05 11.91
N ALA A 53 -1.06 -5.16 11.67
CA ALA A 53 -1.51 -6.06 12.73
C ALA A 53 -0.36 -6.75 13.47
N ARG A 54 0.76 -7.00 12.79
CA ARG A 54 1.97 -7.62 13.39
C ARG A 54 2.90 -6.61 14.04
N LEU A 55 2.75 -5.32 13.76
CA LEU A 55 3.65 -4.30 14.27
C LEU A 55 3.44 -4.16 15.79
N PRO A 56 4.47 -4.34 16.63
CA PRO A 56 4.33 -4.13 18.06
C PRO A 56 4.03 -2.66 18.33
N THR A 57 2.81 -2.33 18.73
CA THR A 57 2.38 -0.96 19.06
C THR A 57 2.69 -0.55 20.50
N GLY A 58 3.30 -1.43 21.29
CA GLY A 58 3.64 -1.22 22.70
C GLY A 58 5.09 -0.78 22.92
N GLY A 59 5.34 -0.13 24.07
CA GLY A 59 6.70 0.21 24.53
C GLY A 59 7.07 1.69 24.44
N LYS A 60 8.06 2.09 25.25
CA LYS A 60 8.58 3.47 25.39
C LYS A 60 9.29 3.98 24.11
N HIS A 61 9.74 3.08 23.26
CA HIS A 61 10.50 3.37 22.04
C HIS A 61 9.71 3.18 20.75
N TRP A 62 8.40 2.95 20.85
CA TRP A 62 7.57 2.84 19.66
C TRP A 62 7.62 4.13 18.83
N ARG A 63 7.76 3.99 17.51
CA ARG A 63 7.74 5.10 16.55
C ARG A 63 6.93 4.71 15.31
N PRO A 64 6.20 5.66 14.71
CA PRO A 64 5.59 5.44 13.41
C PRO A 64 6.64 4.99 12.39
N THR A 65 6.28 4.04 11.54
CA THR A 65 7.18 3.48 10.52
C THR A 65 6.61 3.73 9.14
N GLN A 66 7.38 4.36 8.27
CA GLN A 66 7.01 4.54 6.88
C GLN A 66 7.27 3.28 6.08
N VAL A 67 6.31 2.90 5.24
CA VAL A 67 6.38 1.76 4.35
C VAL A 67 5.97 2.21 2.96
N GLN A 68 6.76 1.80 1.98
CA GLN A 68 6.47 2.02 0.57
C GLN A 68 6.22 0.65 -0.07
N MET A 69 5.00 0.43 -0.53
CA MET A 69 4.67 -0.76 -1.30
C MET A 69 5.01 -0.49 -2.76
N ALA A 70 6.01 -1.19 -3.28
CA ALA A 70 6.34 -1.13 -4.70
C ALA A 70 5.11 -1.55 -5.52
N SER A 71 4.83 -0.80 -6.59
CA SER A 71 3.72 -1.17 -7.44
C SER A 71 4.05 -2.46 -8.21
N LEU A 72 3.26 -3.51 -7.97
CA LEU A 72 3.39 -4.81 -8.65
C LEU A 72 2.94 -4.74 -10.13
N ALA A 73 2.61 -3.56 -10.65
CA ALA A 73 2.14 -3.38 -12.02
C ALA A 73 3.25 -3.42 -13.08
N THR A 74 4.52 -3.48 -12.70
CA THR A 74 5.64 -3.36 -13.65
C THR A 74 5.96 -4.65 -14.42
N ASP A 75 5.60 -5.84 -13.91
CA ASP A 75 6.11 -7.09 -14.51
C ASP A 75 5.11 -7.83 -15.42
N ALA A 76 3.81 -7.50 -15.37
CA ALA A 76 2.80 -8.17 -16.18
C ALA A 76 2.52 -7.46 -17.53
N ALA A 77 2.71 -6.14 -17.61
CA ALA A 77 2.46 -5.39 -18.83
C ALA A 77 3.56 -5.62 -19.90
N THR A 78 4.82 -5.72 -19.48
CA THR A 78 5.97 -6.03 -20.34
C THR A 78 5.95 -7.48 -20.86
N ALA A 79 5.41 -8.43 -20.10
CA ALA A 79 5.28 -9.81 -20.55
C ALA A 79 4.21 -10.02 -21.64
N GLN A 80 3.22 -9.13 -21.70
CA GLN A 80 2.07 -9.26 -22.60
C GLN A 80 2.28 -8.52 -23.93
N GLU A 81 3.11 -7.48 -23.95
CA GLU A 81 3.47 -6.73 -25.17
C GLU A 81 4.55 -7.47 -26.01
N ALA A 82 5.32 -8.37 -25.40
CA ALA A 82 6.26 -9.26 -26.12
C ALA A 82 5.58 -10.47 -26.82
N ARG A 83 4.24 -10.55 -26.79
CA ARG A 83 3.42 -11.62 -27.38
C ARG A 83 2.41 -11.12 -28.43
N ALA A 84 2.64 -9.95 -29.04
CA ALA A 84 1.85 -9.43 -30.15
C ALA A 84 2.70 -9.29 -31.41
#